data_AF-A0A947QTQ8-F1
#
_entry.id   AF-A0A947QTQ8-F1
#
_cell.length_a   1.000
_cell.length_b   1.000
_cell.length_c   1.000
_cell.angle_alpha   90.00
_cell.angle_beta   90.00
_cell.angle_gamma   90.00
#
_symmetry.space_group_name_H-M   'P 1'
#
loop_
_entity.id
_entity.type
_entity.pdbx_description
1 polymer ?
#
loop_
_entity_poly.entity_id
_entity_poly.type
_entity_poly.pdbx_seq_one_letter_code
_entity_poly.pdbx_strand_id
1 'polypeptide(L)'
;MAKNLKYEILIRPVLTEKSLKLIEEKNQYVFEVDLRAGKAQVKKAVEEKFKVKVQKIRIVRIIGKSVTWGRKRLSGRRKDVKKAIVTLASSDSIADFKVE
;
A
#
# COMPACT_ATOMS: atom_id res chain seq x y z
N MET A 1 0.06 2.51 -26.97
CA MET A 1 1.03 1.40 -26.83
C MET A 1 1.55 1.43 -25.39
N ALA A 2 1.57 0.40 -24.55
CA ALA A 2 1.05 -0.97 -24.59
C ALA A 2 0.04 -1.12 -23.42
N LYS A 3 -1.14 -1.67 -23.71
CA LYS A 3 -2.20 -1.94 -22.72
C LYS A 3 -2.01 -3.41 -22.30
N ASN A 4 -1.67 -3.64 -21.03
CA ASN A 4 -1.50 -4.95 -20.33
C ASN A 4 -0.12 -5.66 -20.40
N LEU A 5 0.74 -5.35 -19.43
CA LEU A 5 1.29 -6.37 -18.51
C LEU A 5 0.87 -5.94 -17.09
N LYS A 6 -0.36 -6.28 -16.69
CA LYS A 6 -0.99 -5.82 -15.45
C LYS A 6 -0.32 -6.48 -14.23
N TYR A 7 0.80 -5.92 -13.77
CA TYR A 7 1.08 -5.97 -12.36
C TYR A 7 0.05 -5.06 -11.68
N GLU A 8 -0.80 -5.62 -10.82
CA GLU A 8 -1.61 -4.79 -9.93
C GLU A 8 -0.67 -4.06 -8.97
N ILE A 9 -0.29 -2.83 -9.33
CA ILE A 9 0.61 -1.99 -8.54
C ILE A 9 0.05 -1.77 -7.13
N LEU A 10 -1.28 -1.62 -7.02
CA LEU A 10 -2.00 -1.52 -5.76
C LEU A 10 -2.67 -2.86 -5.46
N ILE A 11 -2.16 -3.57 -4.46
CA ILE A 11 -2.65 -4.90 -4.08
C ILE A 11 -3.85 -4.77 -3.13
N ARG A 12 -3.67 -4.05 -2.02
CA ARG A 12 -4.73 -3.86 -1.00
C ARG A 12 -4.47 -2.67 -0.07
N PRO A 13 -5.50 -2.09 0.54
CA PRO A 13 -5.32 -1.15 1.65
C PRO A 13 -4.77 -1.87 2.89
N VAL A 14 -3.96 -1.16 3.69
CA VAL A 14 -3.45 -1.65 4.97
C VAL A 14 -4.19 -0.92 6.07
N LEU A 15 -5.10 -1.62 6.74
CA LEU A 15 -5.89 -1.11 7.86
C LEU A 15 -5.31 -1.63 9.18
N THR A 16 -4.85 -0.70 10.00
CA THR A 16 -4.28 -0.87 11.33
C THR A 16 -4.60 0.40 12.12
N GLU A 17 -4.60 0.37 13.46
CA GLU A 17 -4.80 1.58 14.27
C GLU A 17 -3.90 2.76 13.84
N LYS A 18 -2.63 2.46 13.54
CA LYS A 18 -1.67 3.46 13.06
C LYS A 18 -2.06 4.04 11.69
N SER A 19 -2.61 3.24 10.79
CA SER A 19 -2.99 3.73 9.47
C SER A 19 -4.27 4.58 9.54
N LEU A 20 -5.23 4.21 10.39
CA LEU A 20 -6.43 5.01 10.66
C LEU A 20 -6.03 6.38 11.22
N LYS A 21 -5.16 6.41 12.23
CA LYS A 21 -4.60 7.64 12.78
C LYS A 21 -3.92 8.53 11.72
N LEU A 22 -3.20 7.92 10.77
CA LEU A 22 -2.57 8.67 9.66
C LEU A 22 -3.58 9.25 8.68
N ILE A 23 -4.71 8.59 8.47
CA ILE A 23 -5.80 9.09 7.62
C ILE A 23 -6.41 10.32 8.29
N GLU A 24 -6.79 10.21 9.58
CA GLU A 24 -7.41 11.29 10.35
C GLU A 24 -6.51 12.51 10.52
N GLU A 25 -5.26 12.32 10.97
CA GLU A 25 -4.38 13.45 11.32
C GLU A 25 -3.70 14.08 10.10
N LYS A 26 -3.41 13.29 9.05
CA LYS A 26 -2.44 13.68 8.01
C LYS A 26 -2.90 13.40 6.58
N ASN A 27 -4.16 12.98 6.39
CA ASN A 27 -4.71 12.59 5.10
C ASN A 27 -3.77 11.62 4.34
N GLN A 28 -3.25 10.64 5.07
CA GLN A 28 -2.27 9.68 4.59
C GLN A 28 -2.84 8.26 4.55
N TYR A 29 -2.87 7.68 3.36
CA TYR A 29 -3.36 6.33 3.14
C TYR A 29 -2.20 5.34 2.96
N VAL A 30 -2.37 4.13 3.47
CA VAL A 30 -1.35 3.08 3.39
C VAL A 30 -1.84 1.94 2.52
N PHE A 31 -1.08 1.63 1.47
CA PHE A 31 -1.37 0.55 0.54
C PHE A 31 -0.24 -0.49 0.55
N GLU A 32 -0.59 -1.77 0.46
CA GLU A 32 0.33 -2.81 0.03
C GLU A 32 0.44 -2.73 -1.49
N VAL A 33 1.69 -2.67 -1.97
CA VAL A 33 2.02 -2.51 -3.39
C VAL A 33 2.94 -3.62 -3.84
N ASP A 34 2.99 -3.83 -5.16
CA ASP A 34 3.89 -4.81 -5.76
C ASP A 34 5.37 -4.50 -5.40
N LEU A 35 6.15 -5.55 -5.12
CA LEU A 35 7.55 -5.42 -4.70
C LEU A 35 8.43 -4.73 -5.76
N ARG A 36 8.05 -4.79 -7.04
CA ARG A 36 8.76 -4.17 -8.16
C ARG A 36 8.31 -2.73 -8.41
N ALA A 37 7.19 -2.30 -7.82
CA ALA A 37 6.64 -0.97 -8.06
C ALA A 37 7.51 0.16 -7.49
N GLY A 38 7.70 1.20 -8.30
CA GLY A 38 8.34 2.46 -7.92
C GLY A 38 7.35 3.58 -7.58
N LYS A 39 7.83 4.71 -7.03
CA LYS A 39 6.98 5.84 -6.61
C LYS A 39 6.12 6.41 -7.75
N ALA A 40 6.68 6.57 -8.94
CA ALA A 40 5.96 7.12 -10.09
C ALA A 40 4.80 6.23 -10.54
N GLN A 41 4.98 4.91 -10.49
CA GLN A 41 3.95 3.92 -10.83
C GLN A 41 2.83 3.92 -9.80
N VAL A 42 3.18 3.93 -8.51
CA VAL A 42 2.19 4.01 -7.42
C VAL A 42 1.39 5.31 -7.52
N LYS A 43 2.04 6.44 -7.85
CA LYS A 43 1.36 7.72 -8.05
C LYS A 43 0.26 7.60 -9.11
N LYS A 44 0.64 7.20 -10.32
CA LYS A 44 -0.29 7.03 -11.44
C LYS A 44 -1.43 6.07 -11.10
N ALA A 45 -1.11 4.93 -10.48
CA ALA A 45 -2.13 3.94 -10.11
C ALA A 45 -3.15 4.47 -9.10
N VAL A 46 -2.73 5.26 -8.11
CA VAL A 46 -3.65 5.86 -7.13
C VAL A 46 -4.49 6.96 -7.77
N GLU A 47 -3.85 7.84 -8.54
CA GLU A 47 -4.54 8.96 -9.23
C GLU A 47 -5.56 8.42 -10.24
N GLU A 48 -5.24 7.37 -10.99
CA GLU A 48 -6.16 6.75 -11.96
C GLU A 48 -7.31 6.00 -11.28
N LYS A 49 -7.04 5.24 -10.21
CA LYS A 49 -8.05 4.39 -9.55
C LYS A 49 -9.03 5.20 -8.72
N PHE A 50 -8.56 6.23 -8.01
CA PHE A 50 -9.37 7.01 -7.08
C PHE A 50 -9.69 8.42 -7.58
N LYS A 51 -9.14 8.84 -8.73
CA LYS A 51 -9.34 10.19 -9.31
C LYS A 51 -8.98 11.34 -8.35
N VAL A 52 -7.96 11.12 -7.53
CA VAL A 52 -7.44 12.08 -6.53
C VAL A 52 -6.08 12.61 -6.95
N LYS A 53 -5.63 13.72 -6.36
CA LYS A 53 -4.30 14.29 -6.56
C LYS A 53 -3.34 13.88 -5.45
N VAL A 54 -2.20 13.26 -5.82
CA VAL A 54 -1.20 12.80 -4.86
C VAL A 54 -0.09 13.85 -4.69
N GLN A 55 0.14 14.29 -3.45
CA GLN A 55 1.20 15.23 -3.11
C GLN A 55 2.54 14.54 -2.89
N LYS A 56 2.57 13.49 -2.07
CA LYS A 56 3.81 12.85 -1.64
C LYS A 56 3.64 11.35 -1.46
N ILE A 57 4.67 10.59 -1.80
CA ILE A 57 4.70 9.14 -1.64
C ILE A 57 5.97 8.73 -0.89
N ARG A 58 5.78 7.94 0.17
CA ARG A 58 6.84 7.22 0.87
C ARG A 58 6.63 5.73 0.67
N ILE A 59 7.71 4.99 0.43
CA ILE A 59 7.65 3.54 0.22
C ILE A 59 8.60 2.88 1.20
N VAL A 60 8.19 1.77 1.78
CA VAL A 60 9.01 0.94 2.65
C VAL A 60 8.85 -0.54 2.26
N ARG A 61 9.96 -1.27 2.20
CA ARG A 61 9.95 -2.73 2.03
C ARG A 61 10.08 -3.39 3.39
N ILE A 62 9.22 -4.37 3.65
CA ILE A 62 9.18 -5.15 4.89
C ILE A 62 9.59 -6.57 4.53
N ILE A 63 10.66 -7.02 5.17
CA ILE A 63 11.20 -8.37 5.07
C ILE A 63 10.24 -9.31 5.81
N GLY A 64 9.81 -10.37 5.14
CA GLY A 64 8.94 -11.38 5.74
C GLY A 64 9.64 -12.11 6.89
N LYS A 65 8.91 -12.31 8.00
CA LYS A 65 9.44 -13.01 9.18
C LYS A 65 9.68 -14.49 8.88
N SER A 66 10.78 -15.04 9.38
CA SER A 66 10.98 -16.48 9.46
C SER A 66 9.96 -17.09 10.42
N VAL A 67 9.35 -18.19 10.01
CA VAL A 67 8.33 -18.90 10.78
C VAL A 67 8.64 -20.38 10.76
N THR A 68 8.44 -21.02 11.91
CA THR A 68 8.51 -22.47 12.04
C THR A 68 7.13 -22.99 12.39
N TRP A 69 6.69 -24.07 11.75
CA TRP A 69 5.36 -24.62 11.97
C TRP A 69 5.32 -26.14 11.84
N GLY A 70 4.25 -26.74 12.38
CA GLY A 70 4.00 -28.18 12.36
C GLY A 70 4.83 -28.99 13.36
N ARG A 71 4.40 -30.23 13.64
CA ARG A 71 5.10 -31.16 14.57
C ARG A 71 6.53 -31.49 14.14
N LYS A 72 6.81 -31.48 12.83
CA LYS A 72 8.14 -31.72 12.25
C LYS A 72 9.06 -30.48 12.25
N ARG A 73 8.65 -29.36 12.87
CA ARG A 73 9.39 -28.08 12.90
C ARG A 73 9.88 -27.63 11.51
N LEU A 74 8.97 -27.59 10.54
CA LEU A 74 9.30 -27.10 9.20
C LEU A 74 9.59 -25.59 9.28
N SER A 75 10.74 -25.18 8.78
CA SER A 75 11.12 -23.77 8.67
C SER A 75 10.67 -23.20 7.34
N GLY A 76 10.20 -21.94 7.37
CA GLY A 76 9.80 -21.19 6.20
C GLY A 76 9.91 -19.70 6.45
N ARG A 77 9.60 -18.90 5.44
CA ARG A 77 9.61 -17.45 5.52
C ARG A 77 8.33 -16.89 4.91
N ARG A 78 7.73 -15.91 5.59
CA ARG A 78 6.57 -15.19 5.05
C ARG A 78 6.98 -14.37 3.83
N LYS A 79 6.02 -14.07 2.96
CA LYS A 79 6.26 -13.18 1.81
C LYS A 79 6.78 -11.81 2.26
N ASP A 80 7.72 -11.26 1.51
CA ASP A 80 8.09 -9.85 1.63
C ASP A 80 6.93 -8.98 1.16
N VAL A 81 6.78 -7.82 1.79
CA VAL A 81 5.69 -6.88 1.49
C VAL A 81 6.26 -5.50 1.26
N LYS A 82 5.77 -4.76 0.28
CA LYS A 82 6.08 -3.34 0.12
C LYS A 82 4.86 -2.51 0.50
N LYS A 83 5.04 -1.52 1.37
CA LYS A 83 3.98 -0.57 1.75
C LYS A 83 4.28 0.78 1.12
N ALA A 84 3.26 1.40 0.55
CA ALA A 84 3.27 2.79 0.11
C ALA A 84 2.38 3.61 1.04
N ILE A 85 2.96 4.65 1.63
CA ILE A 85 2.26 5.70 2.36
C ILE A 85 2.07 6.86 1.40
N VAL A 86 0.82 7.16 1.09
CA VAL A 86 0.42 8.13 0.07
C VAL A 86 -0.25 9.30 0.76
N THR A 87 0.30 10.49 0.57
CA THR A 87 -0.28 11.76 1.05
C THR A 87 -1.08 12.38 -0.08
N LEU A 88 -2.37 12.57 0.14
CA LEU A 88 -3.26 13.24 -0.80
C LEU A 88 -3.22 14.76 -0.62
N ALA A 89 -3.71 15.49 -1.62
CA ALA A 89 -3.98 16.92 -1.46
C ALA A 89 -5.11 17.13 -0.44
N SER A 90 -5.09 18.26 0.27
CA SER A 90 -6.06 18.56 1.34
C SER A 90 -7.53 18.58 0.86
N SER A 91 -7.75 18.79 -0.43
CA SER A 91 -9.09 18.82 -1.06
C SER A 91 -9.64 17.42 -1.36
N ASP A 92 -8.79 16.40 -1.40
CA ASP A 92 -9.17 15.05 -1.80
C ASP A 92 -9.20 14.10 -0.61
N SER A 93 -10.22 13.25 -0.56
CA SER A 93 -10.34 12.16 0.40
C SER A 93 -10.92 10.93 -0.27
N ILE A 94 -10.52 9.74 0.19
CA ILE A 94 -11.05 8.48 -0.33
C ILE A 94 -12.19 8.03 0.59
N ALA A 95 -13.41 8.05 0.05
CA ALA A 95 -14.64 7.76 0.79
C ALA A 95 -14.66 6.34 1.39
N ASP A 96 -14.10 5.37 0.68
CA ASP A 96 -14.11 3.94 1.06
C ASP A 96 -13.35 3.60 2.35
N PHE A 97 -12.61 4.56 2.91
CA PHE A 97 -11.73 4.35 4.06
C PHE A 97 -12.09 5.20 5.29
N LYS A 98 -13.24 5.87 5.28
CA LYS A 98 -13.78 6.52 6.48
C LYS A 98 -14.40 5.46 7.39
N VAL A 99 -13.95 5.43 8.64
CA VAL A 99 -14.60 4.68 9.71
C VAL A 99 -15.61 5.64 10.33
N GLU A 100 -16.90 5.31 10.26
CA GLU A 100 -17.95 5.99 11.05
C GLU A 100 -17.93 5.51 12.50
#